data_AF-A0A511ZA16-F1
#
_entry.id   AF-A0A511ZA16-F1
#
_cell.length_a   1.000
_cell.length_b   1.000
_cell.length_c   1.000
_cell.angle_alpha   90.00
_cell.angle_beta   90.00
_cell.angle_gamma   90.00
#
_symmetry.space_group_name_H-M   'P 1'
#
loop_
_entity.id
_entity.type
_entity.pdbx_description
1 polymer ?
#
loop_
_entity_poly.entity_id
_entity_poly.type
_entity_poly.pdbx_seq_one_letter_code
_entity_poly.pdbx_strand_id
1 'polypeptide(L)'
;MFSKYVNFIIVIAISVLLALSLFASGMQTWLVFTIVMVFTFIMTMGYPFYIIYKSKSLKLIDRYLTNHRNKPIFGYAHALAHGTEEEIITQLKKILKSYANAEVQEVYKANLLVFQKDWRGLIDASKSMENVAYRDYYAGIGYTMSNNMGKATEHVQKLRTPWMVHSLKAIIALRQKKQDVFEDQAVLASKQAVGMQRFVVHHTLKRMAEGTFSTKEV
;
A
#
# COMPACT_ATOMS: atom_id res chain seq x y z
N MET A 1 -4.66 -12.77 23.24
CA MET A 1 -4.89 -13.88 22.27
C MET A 1 -6.30 -14.45 22.41
N PHE A 2 -6.80 -14.66 23.63
CA PHE A 2 -8.17 -15.11 23.91
C PHE A 2 -9.29 -14.28 23.25
N SER A 3 -9.18 -12.95 23.19
CA SER A 3 -10.28 -12.11 22.63
C SER A 3 -10.56 -12.34 21.14
N LYS A 4 -9.56 -12.76 20.34
CA LYS A 4 -9.78 -13.05 18.91
C LYS A 4 -10.60 -14.32 18.70
N TYR A 5 -10.31 -15.36 19.47
CA TYR A 5 -11.07 -16.62 19.44
C TYR A 5 -12.48 -16.44 20.02
N VAL A 6 -12.61 -15.66 21.10
CA VAL A 6 -13.91 -15.31 21.68
C VAL A 6 -14.78 -14.56 20.67
N ASN A 7 -14.24 -13.53 20.00
CA ASN A 7 -14.99 -12.80 18.98
C ASN A 7 -15.39 -13.69 17.79
N PHE A 8 -14.52 -14.62 17.38
CA PHE A 8 -14.84 -15.55 16.30
C PHE A 8 -15.96 -16.53 16.70
N ILE A 9 -15.90 -17.09 17.91
CA ILE A 9 -16.93 -17.96 18.46
C ILE A 9 -18.27 -17.21 18.57
N ILE A 10 -18.26 -15.96 19.02
CA ILE A 10 -19.47 -15.12 19.10
C ILE A 10 -20.08 -14.92 17.71
N VAL A 11 -19.27 -14.61 16.69
CA VAL A 11 -19.76 -14.43 15.32
C VAL A 11 -20.38 -15.73 14.78
N ILE A 12 -19.77 -16.89 15.04
CA ILE A 12 -20.34 -18.19 14.66
C ILE A 12 -21.67 -18.42 15.37
N ALA A 13 -21.73 -18.21 16.69
CA ALA A 13 -22.94 -18.42 17.47
C ALA A 13 -24.10 -17.55 16.95
N ILE A 14 -23.84 -16.26 16.68
CA ILE A 14 -24.82 -15.34 16.08
C ILE A 14 -25.25 -15.81 14.68
N SER A 15 -24.30 -16.30 13.88
CA SER A 15 -24.59 -16.78 12.52
C SER A 15 -25.47 -18.03 12.52
N VAL A 16 -25.28 -18.93 13.48
CA VAL A 16 -26.14 -20.11 13.68
C VAL A 16 -27.54 -19.69 14.13
N LEU A 17 -27.65 -18.75 15.09
CA LEU A 17 -28.94 -18.23 15.53
C LEU A 17 -29.70 -17.54 14.40
N LEU A 18 -28.99 -16.75 13.57
CA LEU A 18 -29.56 -16.13 12.37
C LEU A 18 -30.07 -17.19 11.39
N ALA A 19 -29.29 -18.24 11.13
CA ALA A 19 -29.72 -19.33 10.25
C ALA A 19 -30.99 -20.01 10.76
N LEU A 20 -31.05 -20.36 12.05
CA LEU A 20 -32.21 -20.99 12.67
C LEU A 20 -33.46 -20.10 12.57
N SER A 21 -33.31 -18.79 12.81
CA SER A 21 -34.41 -17.83 12.68
C SER A 21 -34.95 -17.72 11.25
N LEU A 22 -34.05 -17.70 10.26
CA LEU A 22 -34.44 -17.63 8.85
C LEU A 22 -35.11 -18.93 8.37
N PHE A 23 -34.63 -20.10 8.81
CA PHE A 23 -35.29 -21.38 8.55
C PHE A 23 -36.67 -21.47 9.21
N ALA A 24 -36.80 -21.00 10.46
CA ALA A 24 -38.08 -20.95 11.16
C ALA A 24 -39.10 -20.03 10.46
N SER A 25 -38.62 -19.04 9.70
CA SER A 25 -39.46 -18.14 8.89
C SER A 25 -39.90 -18.77 7.55
N GLY A 26 -39.56 -20.04 7.29
CA GLY A 26 -39.91 -20.74 6.05
C GLY A 26 -39.13 -20.29 4.82
N MET A 27 -37.99 -19.61 5.01
CA MET A 27 -37.19 -19.11 3.89
C MET A 27 -36.50 -20.26 3.13
N GLN A 28 -36.39 -20.12 1.81
CA GLN A 28 -35.75 -21.11 0.96
C GLN A 28 -34.26 -21.30 1.33
N THR A 29 -33.80 -22.55 1.40
CA THR A 29 -32.47 -22.92 1.91
C THR A 29 -31.30 -22.17 1.26
N TRP A 30 -31.32 -21.95 -0.05
CA TRP A 30 -30.24 -21.25 -0.74
C TRP A 30 -30.14 -19.77 -0.32
N LEU A 31 -31.28 -19.10 -0.09
CA LEU A 31 -31.32 -17.72 0.40
C LEU A 31 -30.76 -17.62 1.82
N VAL A 32 -31.15 -18.55 2.70
CA VAL A 32 -30.61 -18.61 4.07
C VAL A 32 -29.10 -18.74 4.05
N PHE A 33 -28.58 -19.67 3.24
CA PHE A 33 -27.14 -19.88 3.10
C PHE A 33 -26.43 -18.62 2.60
N THR A 34 -26.95 -17.98 1.55
CA THR A 34 -26.36 -16.74 1.01
C THR A 34 -26.34 -15.62 2.05
N ILE A 35 -27.43 -15.39 2.78
CA ILE A 35 -27.53 -14.34 3.80
C ILE A 35 -26.52 -14.58 4.92
N VAL A 36 -26.46 -15.80 5.45
CA VAL A 36 -25.55 -16.15 6.55
C VAL A 36 -24.09 -16.05 6.09
N MET A 37 -23.78 -16.48 4.86
CA MET A 37 -22.44 -16.36 4.29
C MET A 37 -22.01 -14.89 4.20
N VAL A 38 -22.84 -14.04 3.61
CA VAL A 38 -22.57 -12.60 3.46
C VAL A 38 -22.43 -11.92 4.82
N PHE A 39 -23.33 -12.22 5.76
CA PHE A 39 -23.27 -11.70 7.13
C PHE A 39 -21.95 -12.07 7.83
N THR A 40 -21.59 -13.35 7.80
CA THR A 40 -20.35 -13.84 8.42
C THR A 40 -19.13 -13.20 7.78
N PHE A 41 -19.13 -13.06 6.45
CA PHE A 41 -18.05 -12.39 5.73
C PHE A 41 -17.91 -10.93 6.16
N ILE A 42 -18.99 -10.16 6.23
CA ILE A 42 -18.96 -8.76 6.65
C ILE A 42 -18.45 -8.64 8.09
N MET A 43 -18.93 -9.47 9.01
CA MET A 43 -18.54 -9.42 10.42
C MET A 43 -17.07 -9.78 10.65
N THR A 44 -16.50 -10.68 9.84
CA THR A 44 -15.11 -11.14 10.01
C THR A 44 -14.12 -10.32 9.18
N MET A 45 -14.44 -10.04 7.92
CA MET A 45 -13.55 -9.42 6.94
C MET A 45 -13.87 -7.95 6.70
N GLY A 46 -15.09 -7.48 6.97
CA GLY A 46 -15.51 -6.10 6.66
C GLY A 46 -14.60 -5.05 7.30
N TYR A 47 -14.26 -5.20 8.58
CA TYR A 47 -13.36 -4.25 9.26
C TYR A 47 -11.93 -4.28 8.68
N PRO A 48 -11.22 -5.42 8.59
CA PRO A 48 -9.93 -5.50 7.89
C PRO A 48 -9.95 -4.91 6.47
N PHE A 49 -10.97 -5.23 5.67
CA PHE A 49 -11.10 -4.72 4.31
C PHE A 49 -11.27 -3.20 4.28
N TYR A 50 -12.10 -2.64 5.17
CA TYR A 50 -12.24 -1.21 5.30
C TYR A 50 -10.90 -0.54 5.61
N ILE A 51 -10.11 -1.08 6.54
CA ILE A 51 -8.79 -0.54 6.86
C ILE A 51 -7.85 -0.59 5.65
N ILE A 52 -7.76 -1.75 5.02
CA ILE A 52 -6.77 -2.01 3.97
C ILE A 52 -7.07 -1.23 2.70
N TYR A 53 -8.35 -1.06 2.34
CA TYR A 53 -8.74 -0.54 1.02
C TYR A 53 -9.44 0.81 1.05
N LYS A 54 -9.98 1.27 2.19
CA LYS A 54 -10.86 2.47 2.22
C LYS A 54 -10.51 3.48 3.31
N SER A 55 -9.84 3.08 4.38
CA SER A 55 -9.55 3.96 5.51
C SER A 55 -8.73 5.18 5.09
N LYS A 56 -9.13 6.36 5.57
CA LYS A 56 -8.37 7.61 5.42
C LYS A 56 -7.54 7.94 6.66
N SER A 57 -7.68 7.17 7.75
CA SER A 57 -7.02 7.44 9.02
C SER A 57 -5.70 6.69 9.12
N LEU A 58 -4.58 7.44 9.06
CA LEU A 58 -3.24 6.89 9.23
C LEU A 58 -3.07 6.20 10.58
N LYS A 59 -3.59 6.79 11.66
CA LYS A 59 -3.54 6.21 13.02
C LYS A 59 -4.25 4.85 13.11
N LEU A 60 -5.36 4.70 12.40
CA LEU A 60 -6.13 3.46 12.40
C LEU A 60 -5.43 2.37 11.58
N ILE A 61 -4.86 2.74 10.44
CA ILE A 61 -4.02 1.85 9.62
C ILE A 61 -2.77 1.42 10.40
N ASP A 62 -2.09 2.37 11.04
CA ASP A 62 -0.90 2.10 11.85
C ASP A 62 -1.16 1.06 12.95
N ARG A 63 -2.20 1.29 13.76
CA ARG A 63 -2.63 0.33 14.80
C ARG A 63 -2.93 -1.05 14.22
N TYR A 64 -3.56 -1.11 13.04
CA TYR A 64 -3.82 -2.38 12.39
C TYR A 64 -2.52 -3.07 11.97
N LEU A 65 -1.57 -2.33 11.40
CA LEU A 65 -0.27 -2.83 10.99
C LEU A 65 0.57 -3.34 12.16
N THR A 66 0.62 -2.61 13.27
CA THR A 66 1.35 -3.04 14.49
C THR A 66 0.88 -4.43 14.96
N ASN A 67 -0.43 -4.68 14.85
CA ASN A 67 -1.06 -5.95 15.25
C ASN A 67 -0.94 -7.08 14.22
N HIS A 68 -0.54 -6.78 12.97
CA HIS A 68 -0.47 -7.74 11.86
C HIS A 68 0.86 -7.72 11.11
N ARG A 69 1.91 -7.13 11.69
CA ARG A 69 3.27 -6.99 11.10
C ARG A 69 3.95 -8.32 10.77
N ASN A 70 3.43 -9.44 11.27
CA ASN A 70 3.93 -10.77 10.93
C ASN A 70 3.69 -11.14 9.45
N LYS A 71 2.65 -10.58 8.83
CA LYS A 71 2.40 -10.72 7.38
C LYS A 71 3.37 -9.83 6.60
N PRO A 72 4.11 -10.34 5.58
CA PRO A 72 5.19 -9.58 4.95
C PRO A 72 4.79 -8.21 4.39
N ILE A 73 3.66 -8.10 3.70
CA ILE A 73 3.16 -6.82 3.14
C ILE A 73 2.89 -5.79 4.24
N PHE A 74 2.31 -6.23 5.36
CA PHE A 74 2.03 -5.37 6.51
C PHE A 74 3.29 -5.03 7.30
N GLY A 75 4.24 -5.97 7.38
CA GLY A 75 5.56 -5.76 7.94
C GLY A 75 6.33 -4.67 7.19
N TYR A 76 6.32 -4.70 5.86
CA TYR A 76 6.92 -3.64 5.04
C TYR A 76 6.29 -2.27 5.31
N ALA A 77 4.97 -2.17 5.25
CA ALA A 77 4.30 -0.91 5.50
C ALA A 77 4.56 -0.38 6.92
N HIS A 78 4.57 -1.25 7.92
CA HIS A 78 4.95 -0.91 9.28
C HIS A 78 6.40 -0.42 9.38
N ALA A 79 7.33 -1.09 8.69
CA ALA A 79 8.75 -0.71 8.66
C ALA A 79 8.97 0.66 7.99
N LEU A 80 8.15 1.06 7.02
CA LEU A 80 8.21 2.41 6.46
C LEU A 80 7.98 3.50 7.53
N ALA A 81 7.08 3.25 8.49
CA ALA A 81 6.72 4.22 9.51
C ALA A 81 7.68 4.21 10.71
N HIS A 82 8.15 3.03 11.11
CA HIS A 82 8.83 2.84 12.40
C HIS A 82 10.20 2.19 12.33
N GLY A 83 10.55 1.61 11.18
CA GLY A 83 11.76 0.79 11.04
C GLY A 83 12.93 1.53 10.42
N THR A 84 14.07 0.85 10.30
CA THR A 84 15.26 1.33 9.56
C THR A 84 15.19 1.01 8.07
N GLU A 85 16.12 1.55 7.27
CA GLU A 85 16.22 1.22 5.84
C GLU A 85 16.52 -0.28 5.62
N GLU A 86 17.37 -0.86 6.45
CA GLU A 86 17.70 -2.30 6.43
C GLU A 86 16.48 -3.16 6.74
N GLU A 87 15.64 -2.75 7.71
CA GLU A 87 14.41 -3.45 8.04
C GLU A 87 13.41 -3.39 6.88
N ILE A 88 13.29 -2.23 6.21
CA ILE A 88 12.44 -2.07 5.02
C ILE A 88 12.89 -3.03 3.92
N ILE A 89 14.19 -3.03 3.60
CA ILE A 89 14.77 -3.93 2.58
C ILE A 89 14.54 -5.40 2.95
N THR A 90 14.69 -5.75 4.22
CA THR A 90 14.45 -7.11 4.72
C THR A 90 13.00 -7.54 4.51
N GLN A 91 12.03 -6.66 4.82
CA GLN A 91 10.61 -6.95 4.60
C GLN A 91 10.28 -7.06 3.11
N LEU A 92 10.86 -6.21 2.25
CA LEU A 92 10.69 -6.30 0.79
C LEU A 92 11.21 -7.62 0.24
N LYS A 93 12.41 -8.07 0.65
CA LYS A 93 12.95 -9.38 0.28
C LYS A 93 12.04 -10.52 0.77
N LYS A 94 11.47 -10.40 1.97
CA LYS A 94 10.51 -11.38 2.50
C LYS A 94 9.24 -11.45 1.64
N ILE A 95 8.70 -10.31 1.19
CA ILE A 95 7.57 -10.27 0.26
C ILE A 95 7.93 -10.99 -1.03
N LEU A 96 9.06 -10.67 -1.64
CA LEU A 96 9.50 -11.27 -2.90
C LEU A 96 9.72 -12.78 -2.80
N LYS A 97 10.06 -13.30 -1.62
CA LYS A 97 10.13 -14.76 -1.38
C LYS A 97 8.76 -15.39 -1.16
N SER A 98 7.79 -14.65 -0.63
CA SER A 98 6.53 -15.21 -0.11
C SER A 98 5.37 -15.19 -1.11
N TYR A 99 5.42 -14.33 -2.12
CA TYR A 99 4.31 -14.12 -3.06
C TYR A 99 4.72 -14.44 -4.49
N ALA A 100 4.08 -15.39 -5.16
CA ALA A 100 4.42 -15.74 -6.55
C ALA A 100 3.71 -14.87 -7.61
N ASN A 101 2.75 -14.03 -7.21
CA ASN A 101 1.97 -13.20 -8.14
C ASN A 101 2.87 -12.17 -8.86
N ALA A 102 2.80 -12.13 -10.19
CA ALA A 102 3.67 -11.31 -11.04
C ALA A 102 3.53 -9.81 -10.76
N GLU A 103 2.30 -9.27 -10.70
CA GLU A 103 2.08 -7.84 -10.43
C GLU A 103 2.62 -7.43 -9.05
N VAL A 104 2.40 -8.29 -8.03
CA VAL A 104 2.97 -8.09 -6.68
C VAL A 104 4.50 -8.08 -6.77
N GLN A 105 5.11 -9.05 -7.47
CA GLN A 105 6.56 -9.11 -7.65
C GLN A 105 7.11 -7.83 -8.29
N GLU A 106 6.49 -7.36 -9.37
CA GLU A 106 6.90 -6.16 -10.09
C GLU A 106 6.92 -4.92 -9.18
N VAL A 107 5.82 -4.65 -8.49
CA VAL A 107 5.67 -3.48 -7.62
C VAL A 107 6.67 -3.52 -6.46
N TYR A 108 6.79 -4.66 -5.78
CA TYR A 108 7.68 -4.76 -4.62
C TYR A 108 9.16 -4.86 -5.01
N LYS A 109 9.49 -5.37 -6.20
CA LYS A 109 10.85 -5.31 -6.75
C LYS A 109 11.25 -3.87 -7.08
N ALA A 110 10.35 -3.08 -7.66
CA ALA A 110 10.60 -1.67 -7.89
C ALA A 110 10.76 -0.88 -6.58
N ASN A 111 9.92 -1.14 -5.58
CA ASN A 111 10.13 -0.56 -4.25
C ASN A 111 11.49 -0.94 -3.66
N LEU A 112 11.93 -2.20 -3.83
CA LEU A 112 13.25 -2.64 -3.38
C LEU A 112 14.37 -1.86 -4.08
N LEU A 113 14.30 -1.69 -5.39
CA LEU A 113 15.27 -0.90 -6.17
C LEU A 113 15.29 0.56 -5.72
N VAL A 114 14.14 1.13 -5.34
CA VAL A 114 14.07 2.47 -4.76
C VAL A 114 14.86 2.57 -3.46
N PHE A 115 14.65 1.65 -2.52
CA PHE A 115 15.40 1.63 -1.25
C PHE A 115 16.87 1.25 -1.43
N GLN A 116 17.22 0.50 -2.47
CA GLN A 116 18.62 0.22 -2.82
C GLN A 116 19.29 1.36 -3.60
N LYS A 117 18.54 2.40 -3.96
CA LYS A 117 19.00 3.54 -4.78
C LYS A 117 19.54 3.12 -6.15
N ASP A 118 19.06 1.99 -6.67
CA ASP A 118 19.40 1.50 -8.00
C ASP A 118 18.42 2.09 -9.03
N TRP A 119 18.68 3.33 -9.44
CA TRP A 119 17.80 4.07 -10.34
C TRP A 119 17.82 3.53 -11.76
N ARG A 120 18.97 3.00 -12.21
CA ARG A 120 19.09 2.36 -13.52
C ARG A 120 18.29 1.05 -13.53
N GLY A 121 18.49 0.21 -12.52
CA GLY A 121 17.71 -1.01 -12.34
C GLY A 121 16.22 -0.73 -12.21
N LEU A 122 15.83 0.36 -11.54
CA LEU A 122 14.41 0.78 -11.44
C LEU A 122 13.83 1.14 -12.82
N ILE A 123 14.55 1.92 -13.62
CA ILE A 123 14.12 2.28 -14.99
C ILE A 123 13.99 1.00 -15.83
N ASP A 124 14.98 0.12 -15.78
CA ASP A 124 14.97 -1.11 -16.58
C ASP A 124 13.86 -2.07 -16.14
N ALA A 125 13.65 -2.25 -14.84
CA ALA A 125 12.56 -3.06 -14.28
C ALA A 125 11.18 -2.49 -14.61
N SER A 126 11.04 -1.16 -14.68
CA SER A 126 9.76 -0.53 -15.01
C SER A 126 9.29 -0.89 -16.43
N LYS A 127 10.20 -1.02 -17.40
CA LYS A 127 9.87 -1.30 -18.81
C LYS A 127 9.10 -2.59 -19.00
N SER A 128 9.37 -3.60 -18.17
CA SER A 128 8.71 -4.91 -18.24
C SER A 128 7.40 -4.99 -17.45
N MET A 129 7.03 -3.96 -16.68
CA MET A 129 5.83 -4.02 -15.84
C MET A 129 4.56 -4.07 -16.69
N GLU A 130 3.69 -5.04 -16.44
CA GLU A 130 2.42 -5.19 -17.19
C GLU A 130 1.49 -3.99 -16.96
N ASN A 131 1.41 -3.51 -15.71
CA ASN A 131 0.55 -2.39 -15.35
C ASN A 131 1.17 -1.05 -15.77
N VAL A 132 0.58 -0.42 -16.80
CA VAL A 132 1.05 0.83 -17.40
C VAL A 132 1.16 1.97 -16.38
N ALA A 133 0.23 2.07 -15.41
CA ALA A 133 0.28 3.12 -14.41
C ALA A 133 1.50 2.96 -13.48
N TYR A 134 1.81 1.73 -13.05
CA TYR A 134 3.00 1.45 -12.26
C TYR A 134 4.28 1.61 -13.08
N ARG A 135 4.28 1.16 -14.34
CA ARG A 135 5.38 1.37 -15.29
C ARG A 135 5.79 2.84 -15.36
N ASP A 136 4.84 3.72 -15.69
CA ASP A 136 5.12 5.15 -15.81
C ASP A 136 5.51 5.79 -14.48
N TYR A 137 4.88 5.36 -13.38
CA TYR A 137 5.19 5.88 -12.05
C TYR A 137 6.63 5.56 -11.62
N TYR A 138 7.03 4.30 -11.71
CA TYR A 138 8.38 3.87 -11.30
C TYR A 138 9.46 4.35 -12.28
N ALA A 139 9.19 4.39 -13.59
CA ALA A 139 10.08 5.01 -14.57
C ALA A 139 10.30 6.50 -14.24
N GLY A 140 9.22 7.22 -13.93
CA GLY A 140 9.27 8.63 -13.54
C GLY A 140 10.12 8.87 -12.29
N ILE A 141 9.99 8.02 -11.26
CA ILE A 141 10.87 8.06 -10.08
C ILE A 141 12.32 7.86 -10.48
N GLY A 142 12.63 6.81 -11.25
CA GLY A 142 13.99 6.51 -11.69
C GLY A 142 14.63 7.65 -12.49
N TYR A 143 13.88 8.26 -13.42
CA TYR A 143 14.36 9.42 -14.17
C TYR A 143 14.55 10.66 -13.31
N THR A 144 13.65 10.91 -12.35
CA THR A 144 13.79 12.02 -11.40
C THR A 144 15.06 11.89 -10.57
N MET A 145 15.28 10.71 -10.00
CA MET A 145 16.45 10.42 -9.18
C MET A 145 17.77 10.41 -9.99
N SER A 146 17.68 10.14 -11.30
CA SER A 146 18.80 10.22 -12.24
C SER A 146 18.99 11.62 -12.84
N ASN A 147 18.38 12.67 -12.29
CA ASN A 147 18.41 14.06 -12.79
C ASN A 147 17.88 14.25 -14.23
N ASN A 148 17.13 13.30 -14.79
CA ASN A 148 16.51 13.44 -16.10
C ASN A 148 15.09 14.03 -15.98
N MET A 149 15.03 15.33 -15.72
CA MET A 149 13.77 16.05 -15.47
C MET A 149 12.82 16.08 -16.67
N GLY A 150 13.36 16.07 -17.90
CA GLY A 150 12.57 16.03 -19.13
C GLY A 150 11.73 14.76 -19.20
N LYS A 151 12.38 13.59 -19.06
CA LYS A 151 11.67 12.30 -19.03
C LYS A 151 10.78 12.14 -17.81
N ALA A 152 11.21 12.62 -16.65
CA ALA A 152 10.37 12.60 -15.44
C ALA A 152 9.04 13.33 -15.67
N THR A 153 9.08 14.52 -16.29
CA THR A 153 7.89 15.33 -16.59
C THR A 153 7.00 14.65 -17.62
N GLU A 154 7.57 14.00 -18.64
CA GLU A 154 6.83 13.21 -19.62
C GLU A 154 6.01 12.10 -18.94
N HIS A 155 6.60 11.36 -17.99
CA HIS A 155 5.89 10.32 -17.26
C HIS A 155 4.78 10.88 -16.35
N VAL A 156 4.96 12.06 -15.74
CA VAL A 156 3.88 12.74 -15.01
C VAL A 156 2.65 12.97 -15.90
N GLN A 157 2.85 13.36 -17.16
CA GLN A 157 1.76 13.62 -18.11
C GLN A 157 1.02 12.36 -18.55
N LYS A 158 1.66 11.18 -18.48
CA LYS A 158 1.04 9.88 -18.81
C LYS A 158 0.19 9.35 -17.66
N LEU A 159 0.55 9.67 -16.42
CA LEU A 159 -0.18 9.20 -15.25
C LEU A 159 -1.62 9.74 -15.20
N ARG A 160 -2.54 8.86 -14.78
CA ARG A 160 -3.97 9.17 -14.57
C ARG A 160 -4.40 8.94 -13.13
N THR A 161 -3.71 8.06 -12.39
CA THR A 161 -3.99 7.77 -10.99
C THR A 161 -3.60 8.97 -10.11
N PRO A 162 -4.55 9.66 -9.44
CA PRO A 162 -4.28 10.96 -8.82
C PRO A 162 -3.16 10.94 -7.77
N TRP A 163 -3.13 9.93 -6.89
CA TRP A 163 -2.08 9.83 -5.88
C TRP A 163 -0.69 9.64 -6.51
N MET A 164 -0.57 8.91 -7.63
CA MET A 164 0.70 8.70 -8.34
C MET A 164 1.18 10.00 -8.97
N VAL A 165 0.28 10.76 -9.61
CA VAL A 165 0.57 12.06 -10.23
C VAL A 165 1.15 13.01 -9.18
N HIS A 166 0.45 13.18 -8.07
CA HIS A 166 0.88 14.08 -6.99
C HIS A 166 2.15 13.57 -6.31
N SER A 167 2.28 12.26 -6.09
CA SER A 167 3.49 11.67 -5.50
C SER A 167 4.72 11.93 -6.38
N LEU A 168 4.63 11.68 -7.70
CA LEU A 168 5.75 11.92 -8.60
C LEU A 168 6.09 13.43 -8.71
N LYS A 169 5.08 14.31 -8.73
CA LYS A 169 5.30 15.76 -8.66
C LYS A 169 6.01 16.18 -7.37
N ALA A 170 5.67 15.59 -6.23
CA ALA A 170 6.36 15.82 -4.97
C ALA A 170 7.83 15.40 -5.07
N ILE A 171 8.11 14.19 -5.58
CA ILE A 171 9.48 13.68 -5.73
C ILE A 171 10.32 14.59 -6.65
N ILE A 172 9.75 15.06 -7.76
CA ILE A 172 10.39 16.04 -8.66
C ILE A 172 10.68 17.36 -7.94
N ALA A 173 9.70 17.90 -7.21
CA ALA A 173 9.87 19.15 -6.47
C ALA A 173 10.96 19.04 -5.40
N LEU A 174 10.99 17.93 -4.66
CA LEU A 174 12.03 17.64 -3.67
C LEU A 174 13.41 17.62 -4.33
N ARG A 175 13.54 16.96 -5.49
CA ARG A 175 14.81 16.91 -6.23
C ARG A 175 15.24 18.27 -6.76
N GLN A 176 14.28 19.14 -7.08
CA GLN A 176 14.52 20.53 -7.49
C GLN A 176 14.70 21.50 -6.31
N LYS A 177 14.76 21.01 -5.06
CA LYS A 177 14.85 21.81 -3.83
C LYS A 177 13.72 22.83 -3.68
N LYS A 178 12.53 22.52 -4.23
CA LYS A 178 11.31 23.34 -4.12
C LYS A 178 10.44 22.82 -2.97
N GLN A 179 10.80 23.19 -1.75
CA GLN A 179 10.20 22.65 -0.53
C GLN A 179 8.68 22.88 -0.45
N ASP A 180 8.21 24.10 -0.69
CA ASP A 180 6.78 24.43 -0.62
C ASP A 180 5.95 23.57 -1.59
N VAL A 181 6.45 23.40 -2.82
CA VAL A 181 5.81 22.57 -3.84
C VAL A 181 5.84 21.09 -3.44
N PHE A 182 6.92 20.62 -2.83
CA PHE A 182 6.99 19.26 -2.30
C PHE A 182 5.91 19.02 -1.24
N GLU A 183 5.78 19.93 -0.28
CA GLU A 183 4.83 19.80 0.83
C GLU A 183 3.39 19.75 0.32
N ASP A 184 3.02 20.67 -0.57
CA ASP A 184 1.69 20.70 -1.19
C ASP A 184 1.38 19.40 -1.93
N GLN A 185 2.31 18.96 -2.79
CA GLN A 185 2.11 17.77 -3.60
C GLN A 185 2.11 16.49 -2.75
N ALA A 186 2.92 16.42 -1.68
CA ALA A 186 2.94 15.28 -0.77
C ALA A 186 1.63 15.15 0.02
N VAL A 187 1.07 16.27 0.48
CA VAL A 187 -0.25 16.31 1.13
C VAL A 187 -1.34 15.85 0.15
N LEU A 188 -1.32 16.34 -1.09
CA LEU A 188 -2.29 15.94 -2.12
C LEU A 188 -2.16 14.45 -2.45
N ALA A 189 -0.95 13.92 -2.59
CA ALA A 189 -0.71 12.50 -2.85
C ALA A 189 -1.31 11.61 -1.75
N SER A 190 -1.08 11.96 -0.49
CA SER A 190 -1.65 11.23 0.65
C SER A 190 -3.18 11.36 0.72
N LYS A 191 -3.74 12.54 0.46
CA LYS A 191 -5.20 12.76 0.47
C LYS A 191 -5.94 12.00 -0.63
N GLN A 192 -5.31 11.84 -1.80
CA GLN A 192 -5.87 11.14 -2.95
C GLN A 192 -5.72 9.61 -2.88
N ALA A 193 -4.93 9.11 -1.93
CA ALA A 193 -4.84 7.69 -1.65
C ALA A 193 -5.79 7.28 -0.51
N VAL A 194 -6.07 5.98 -0.43
CA VAL A 194 -6.86 5.37 0.65
C VAL A 194 -6.21 4.08 1.14
N GLY A 195 -6.60 3.66 2.33
CA GLY A 195 -6.15 2.43 2.97
C GLY A 195 -4.63 2.32 3.05
N MET A 196 -4.12 1.12 2.78
CA MET A 196 -2.69 0.81 2.80
C MET A 196 -1.88 1.71 1.86
N GLN A 197 -2.42 2.03 0.68
CA GLN A 197 -1.73 2.88 -0.29
C GLN A 197 -1.46 4.26 0.31
N ARG A 198 -2.43 4.84 1.03
CA ARG A 198 -2.26 6.14 1.69
C ARG A 198 -1.14 6.11 2.71
N PHE A 199 -1.09 5.06 3.52
CA PHE A 199 -0.07 4.89 4.54
C PHE A 199 1.33 4.80 3.91
N VAL A 200 1.47 3.95 2.89
CA VAL A 200 2.74 3.75 2.17
C VAL A 200 3.21 5.04 1.49
N VAL A 201 2.33 5.75 0.78
CA VAL A 201 2.68 7.01 0.10
C VAL A 201 3.12 8.07 1.11
N HIS A 202 2.35 8.24 2.20
CA HIS A 202 2.67 9.22 3.23
C HIS A 202 4.05 8.99 3.85
N HIS A 203 4.33 7.76 4.29
CA HIS A 203 5.59 7.46 4.97
C HIS A 203 6.78 7.39 4.00
N THR A 204 6.58 6.96 2.76
CA THR A 204 7.64 7.01 1.73
C THR A 204 8.06 8.45 1.43
N LEU A 205 7.11 9.36 1.18
CA LEU A 205 7.44 10.76 0.91
C LEU A 205 8.06 11.47 2.11
N LYS A 206 7.57 11.18 3.32
CA LYS A 206 8.17 11.68 4.57
C LYS A 206 9.64 11.26 4.69
N ARG A 207 9.95 9.98 4.47
CA ARG A 207 11.33 9.46 4.49
C ARG A 207 12.21 10.08 3.40
N MET A 208 11.63 10.39 2.24
CA MET A 208 12.33 11.12 1.18
C MET A 208 12.75 12.52 1.63
N ALA A 209 11.85 13.27 2.26
CA ALA A 209 12.15 14.59 2.80
C ALA A 209 13.22 14.56 3.90
N GLU A 210 13.22 13.53 4.74
CA GLU A 210 14.18 13.33 5.83
C GLU A 210 15.59 12.92 5.36
N GLY A 211 15.82 12.83 4.04
CA GLY A 211 17.15 12.60 3.48
C GLY A 211 17.53 11.12 3.31
N THR A 212 16.60 10.18 3.49
CA THR A 212 16.85 8.73 3.31
C THR A 212 17.42 8.42 1.91
N PHE A 213 17.04 9.21 0.90
CA PHE A 213 17.49 9.04 -0.50
C PHE A 213 18.47 10.11 -0.97
N SER A 214 19.07 10.87 -0.04
CA SER A 214 20.19 11.75 -0.38
C SER A 214 21.32 10.87 -0.90
N THR A 215 21.55 10.93 -2.21
CA THR A 215 22.81 10.50 -2.81
C THR A 215 23.85 11.41 -2.18
N LYS A 216 24.67 10.91 -1.25
CA LYS A 216 25.99 11.50 -1.06
C LYS A 216 26.58 11.54 -2.46
N GLU A 217 26.78 12.75 -2.97
CA GLU A 217 27.55 12.97 -4.19
C GLU A 217 28.88 12.25 -3.98
N VAL A 218 29.12 11.23 -4.82
CA VAL A 218 30.45 10.69 -5.07
C VAL A 218 30.88 11.29 -6.39
#